data_AF-A0A645H3I9-F1
#
_entry.id   AF-A0A645H3I9-F1
#
_cell.length_a   1.000
_cell.length_b   1.000
_cell.length_c   1.000
_cell.angle_alpha   90.00
_cell.angle_beta   90.00
_cell.angle_gamma   90.00
#
_symmetry.space_group_name_H-M   'P 1'
#
loop_
_entity.id
_entity.type
_entity.pdbx_description
1 polymer ?
#
loop_
_entity_poly.entity_id
_entity_poly.type
_entity_poly.pdbx_seq_one_letter_code
_entity_poly.pdbx_strand_id
1 'polypeptide(L)'
;MRLFLPVAEQRKAQHGKNIQVKEEPQVPPAMGKNPFREIIQQERSIELAFEEHRFWDVRRWGLSTQEFNGPVQGWYYQGEDDAEFYRVTTVDDVIFTNRDIFWPIRNYDISVNPNLLQNLGW
;
A
#
# COMPACT_ATOMS: atom_id res chain seq x y z
N MET A 1 -16.37 -10.11 5.31
CA MET A 1 -16.85 -8.94 4.54
C MET A 1 -17.78 -8.15 5.45
N ARG A 2 -17.25 -7.14 6.16
CA ARG A 2 -18.09 -6.25 6.98
C ARG A 2 -18.88 -5.33 6.05
N LEU A 3 -20.03 -5.81 5.58
CA LEU A 3 -21.08 -4.93 5.07
C LEU A 3 -21.74 -4.30 6.30
N PHE A 4 -21.13 -3.26 6.87
CA PHE A 4 -21.82 -2.42 7.85
C PHE A 4 -22.72 -1.45 7.06
N LEU A 5 -23.99 -1.83 6.92
CA LEU A 5 -25.04 -0.88 6.58
C LEU A 5 -25.10 0.21 7.67
N PRO A 6 -25.42 1.47 7.32
CA PRO A 6 -25.31 2.59 8.24
C PRO A 6 -26.37 2.45 9.33
N VAL A 7 -25.94 2.14 10.56
CA VAL A 7 -26.77 2.34 11.75
C VAL A 7 -26.75 3.83 12.06
N ALA A 8 -27.70 4.55 11.50
CA ALA A 8 -28.03 5.89 11.94
C ALA A 8 -28.63 5.79 13.36
N GLU A 9 -27.79 5.84 14.39
CA GLU A 9 -28.29 6.06 15.74
C GLU A 9 -27.36 6.95 16.55
N GLN A 10 -27.80 8.19 16.71
CA GLN A 10 -27.20 9.19 17.58
C GLN A 10 -27.20 8.69 19.03
N ARG A 11 -26.05 8.21 19.53
CA ARG A 11 -25.83 8.15 20.98
C ARG A 11 -25.08 9.41 21.41
N LYS A 12 -25.83 10.39 21.90
CA LYS A 12 -25.33 11.57 22.61
C LYS A 12 -24.51 11.11 23.82
N ALA A 13 -23.19 11.17 23.72
CA ALA A 13 -22.34 11.09 24.89
C ALA A 13 -22.34 12.45 25.60
N GLN A 14 -22.88 12.46 26.81
CA GLN A 14 -22.67 13.52 27.78
C GLN A 14 -21.17 13.63 28.07
N HIS A 15 -20.72 14.84 28.41
CA HIS A 15 -19.34 15.25 28.70
C HIS A 15 -18.56 15.81 27.49
N GLY A 16 -18.46 17.15 27.45
CA GLY A 16 -17.93 17.95 26.36
C GLY A 16 -16.43 17.76 26.10
N LYS A 17 -16.08 16.67 25.43
CA LYS A 17 -14.85 16.55 24.66
C LYS A 17 -15.23 16.49 23.18
N ASN A 18 -14.85 17.51 22.42
CA ASN A 18 -14.89 17.49 20.96
C ASN A 18 -13.91 16.43 20.47
N ILE A 19 -14.37 15.18 20.39
CA ILE A 19 -13.67 14.11 19.71
C ILE A 19 -13.98 14.33 18.23
N GLN A 20 -12.98 14.76 17.46
CA GLN A 20 -13.05 14.74 15.99
C GLN A 20 -13.11 13.27 15.58
N VAL A 21 -14.32 12.73 15.46
CA VAL A 21 -14.52 11.42 14.84
C VAL A 21 -14.11 11.60 13.39
N LYS A 22 -12.98 10.99 13.01
CA LYS A 22 -12.50 10.96 11.64
C LYS A 22 -13.62 10.35 10.80
N GLU A 23 -14.28 11.16 9.99
CA GLU A 23 -15.34 10.68 9.09
C GLU A 23 -14.75 9.56 8.23
N GLU A 24 -15.34 8.36 8.33
CA GLU A 24 -14.99 7.26 7.44
C GLU A 24 -15.29 7.68 6.00
N PRO A 25 -14.41 7.36 5.03
CA PRO A 25 -14.59 7.77 3.64
C PRO A 25 -15.92 7.21 3.11
N GLN A 26 -16.92 8.09 2.97
CA GLN A 26 -18.24 7.73 2.47
C GLN A 26 -18.10 7.31 1.01
N VAL A 27 -18.43 6.05 0.71
CA VAL A 27 -18.45 5.54 -0.68
C VAL A 27 -19.55 6.29 -1.43
N PRO A 28 -19.22 7.15 -2.42
CA PRO A 28 -20.24 7.89 -3.14
C PRO A 28 -21.09 6.92 -3.99
N PRO A 29 -22.42 7.10 -4.03
CA PRO A 29 -23.30 6.19 -4.75
C PRO A 29 -23.06 6.34 -6.27
N ALA A 30 -22.66 5.22 -6.88
CA ALA A 30 -22.55 5.00 -8.32
C ALA A 30 -21.54 5.90 -9.09
N MET A 31 -20.24 5.66 -8.88
CA MET A 31 -19.21 6.09 -9.83
C MET A 31 -18.67 4.88 -10.61
N GLY A 32 -18.73 4.92 -11.94
CA GLY A 32 -18.58 3.74 -12.80
C GLY A 32 -17.23 3.02 -12.66
N LYS A 33 -17.27 1.70 -12.44
CA LYS A 33 -16.19 0.66 -12.41
C LYS A 33 -14.79 1.01 -11.86
N ASN A 34 -14.14 2.10 -12.25
CA ASN A 34 -12.79 2.49 -11.84
C ASN A 34 -12.65 2.90 -10.36
N PRO A 35 -13.45 3.81 -9.79
CA PRO A 35 -13.22 4.29 -8.42
C PRO A 35 -13.54 3.24 -7.37
N PHE A 36 -14.42 2.29 -7.68
CA PHE A 36 -14.71 1.17 -6.78
C PHE A 36 -13.53 0.18 -6.67
N ARG A 37 -12.73 0.02 -7.74
CA ARG A 37 -11.55 -0.85 -7.71
C ARG A 37 -10.50 -0.29 -6.74
N GLU A 38 -10.26 1.00 -6.76
CA GLU A 38 -9.30 1.66 -5.87
C GLU A 38 -9.69 1.50 -4.40
N ILE A 39 -10.98 1.69 -4.08
CA ILE A 39 -11.50 1.46 -2.71
C ILE A 39 -11.24 0.02 -2.27
N ILE A 40 -11.55 -0.98 -3.11
CA ILE A 40 -11.29 -2.39 -2.78
C ILE A 40 -9.78 -2.65 -2.57
N GLN A 41 -8.92 -2.07 -3.41
CA GLN A 41 -7.47 -2.23 -3.30
C GLN A 41 -6.94 -1.61 -2.02
N GLN A 42 -7.48 -0.45 -1.62
CA GLN A 42 -7.16 0.22 -0.37
C GLN A 42 -7.60 -0.61 0.84
N GLU A 43 -8.86 -1.04 0.89
CA GLU A 43 -9.40 -1.87 1.98
C GLU A 43 -8.59 -3.16 2.14
N ARG A 44 -8.29 -3.84 1.03
CA ARG A 44 -7.46 -5.05 1.06
C ARG A 44 -6.05 -4.78 1.60
N SER A 45 -5.46 -3.63 1.28
CA SER A 45 -4.13 -3.26 1.77
C SER A 45 -4.12 -2.95 3.27
N ILE A 46 -5.23 -2.41 3.80
CA ILE A 46 -5.40 -2.12 5.23
C ILE A 46 -5.67 -3.41 6.00
N GLU A 47 -6.64 -4.21 5.54
CA GLU A 47 -7.11 -5.42 6.23
C GLU A 47 -6.06 -6.52 6.27
N LEU A 48 -5.25 -6.65 5.21
CA LEU A 48 -4.22 -7.69 5.08
C LEU A 48 -2.80 -7.12 5.23
N ALA A 49 -2.68 -6.00 5.95
CA ALA A 49 -1.38 -5.40 6.23
C ALA A 49 -0.49 -6.39 7.00
N PHE A 50 0.77 -6.52 6.58
CA PHE A 50 1.77 -7.44 7.15
C PHE A 50 1.48 -8.94 6.98
N GLU A 51 0.58 -9.33 6.08
CA GLU A 51 0.28 -10.74 5.74
C GLU A 51 0.83 -11.14 4.35
N GLU A 52 1.95 -10.53 3.92
CA GLU A 52 2.64 -10.82 2.65
C GLU A 52 1.81 -10.60 1.35
N HIS A 53 0.60 -10.06 1.45
CA HIS A 53 -0.28 -9.85 0.30
C HIS A 53 0.09 -8.64 -0.56
N ARG A 54 0.48 -7.52 0.08
CA ARG A 54 0.76 -6.23 -0.61
C ARG A 54 1.76 -6.38 -1.75
N PHE A 55 2.79 -7.21 -1.54
CA PHE A 55 3.85 -7.45 -2.51
C PHE A 55 3.34 -8.05 -3.83
N TRP A 56 2.45 -9.03 -3.75
CA TRP A 56 1.87 -9.69 -4.92
C TRP A 56 0.72 -8.90 -5.52
N ASP A 57 -0.09 -8.26 -4.68
CA ASP A 57 -1.24 -7.48 -5.08
C ASP A 57 -0.88 -6.33 -6.02
N VAL A 58 0.16 -5.59 -5.68
CA VAL A 58 0.59 -4.45 -6.48
C VAL A 58 1.23 -4.86 -7.80
N ARG A 59 1.94 -6.00 -7.83
CA ARG A 59 2.45 -6.56 -9.10
C ARG A 59 1.32 -6.99 -10.02
N ARG A 60 0.34 -7.74 -9.52
CA ARG A 60 -0.79 -8.21 -10.37
C ARG A 60 -1.69 -7.08 -10.84
N TRP A 61 -1.73 -5.95 -10.11
CA TRP A 61 -2.43 -4.74 -10.54
C TRP A 61 -1.64 -3.89 -11.54
N GLY A 62 -0.37 -4.21 -11.79
CA GLY A 62 0.50 -3.43 -12.68
C GLY A 62 0.93 -2.08 -12.09
N LEU A 63 0.85 -1.92 -10.77
CA LEU A 63 1.14 -0.68 -10.06
C LEU A 63 2.52 -0.69 -9.38
N SER A 64 3.32 -1.73 -9.56
CA SER A 64 4.59 -1.91 -8.84
C SER A 64 5.61 -0.80 -9.06
N THR A 65 5.73 -0.26 -10.27
CA THR A 65 6.63 0.85 -10.55
C THR A 65 6.15 2.17 -9.96
N GLN A 66 4.86 2.33 -9.69
CA GLN A 66 4.32 3.53 -9.04
C GLN A 66 4.42 3.42 -7.51
N GLU A 67 4.09 2.25 -6.97
CA GLU A 67 3.90 2.05 -5.53
C GLU A 67 5.18 1.65 -4.79
N PHE A 68 6.15 1.04 -5.48
CA PHE A 68 7.43 0.65 -4.87
C PHE A 68 8.56 1.63 -5.16
N ASN A 69 8.34 2.63 -6.01
CA ASN A 69 9.30 3.72 -6.20
C ASN A 69 8.97 4.87 -5.24
N GLY A 70 10.02 5.43 -4.66
CA GLY A 70 9.96 6.66 -3.91
C GLY A 70 10.57 6.57 -2.52
N PRO A 71 10.76 7.73 -1.88
CA PRO A 71 11.35 7.78 -0.56
C PRO A 71 10.39 7.16 0.46
N VAL A 72 10.86 6.12 1.15
CA VAL A 72 10.18 5.60 2.33
C VAL A 72 10.40 6.60 3.46
N GLN A 73 9.32 7.19 3.95
CA GLN A 73 9.37 8.22 4.98
C GLN A 73 9.03 7.65 6.36
N GLY A 74 9.67 8.21 7.37
CA GLY A 74 9.42 7.90 8.76
C GLY A 74 9.70 9.11 9.65
N TRP A 75 9.42 8.96 10.93
CA TRP A 75 9.84 9.93 11.93
C TRP A 75 11.32 9.78 12.27
N TYR A 76 11.94 10.88 12.69
CA TYR A 76 13.36 10.88 13.03
C TYR A 76 13.56 10.27 14.42
N TYR A 77 13.85 8.96 14.44
CA TYR A 77 13.94 8.19 15.69
C TYR A 77 15.09 8.61 16.64
N GLN A 78 16.05 9.40 16.16
CA GLN A 78 17.21 9.85 16.94
C GLN A 78 17.00 11.23 17.57
N GLY A 79 15.83 11.86 17.42
CA GLY A 79 15.55 13.16 18.02
C GLY A 79 15.55 13.10 19.55
N GLU A 80 16.19 14.08 20.20
CA GLU A 80 16.26 14.15 21.66
C GLU A 80 15.00 14.77 22.29
N ASP A 81 14.33 15.64 21.53
CA ASP A 81 13.13 16.38 21.90
C ASP A 81 11.95 16.09 20.95
N ASP A 82 10.72 16.30 21.43
CA ASP A 82 9.48 16.01 20.70
C ASP A 82 9.46 16.67 19.31
N ALA A 83 9.95 17.91 19.21
CA ALA A 83 10.01 18.65 17.96
C ALA A 83 10.91 17.97 16.92
N GLU A 84 12.01 17.36 17.37
CA GLU A 84 12.92 16.65 16.48
C GLU A 84 12.41 15.25 16.14
N PHE A 85 11.79 14.54 17.09
CA PHE A 85 11.22 13.22 16.85
C PHE A 85 10.12 13.24 15.76
N TYR A 86 9.19 14.21 15.82
CA TYR A 86 8.10 14.32 14.83
C TYR A 86 8.53 14.90 13.48
N ARG A 87 9.84 15.15 13.26
CA ARG A 87 10.37 15.53 11.96
C ARG A 87 10.29 14.35 10.99
N VAL A 88 9.65 14.55 9.84
CA VAL A 88 9.63 13.56 8.75
C VAL A 88 11.03 13.50 8.12
N THR A 89 11.59 12.30 8.05
CA THR A 89 12.87 12.01 7.39
C THR A 89 12.71 10.86 6.40
N THR A 90 13.57 10.83 5.39
CA THR A 90 13.65 9.70 4.46
C THR A 90 14.47 8.59 5.11
N VAL A 91 13.86 7.42 5.26
CA VAL A 91 14.49 6.23 5.81
C VAL A 91 15.25 5.47 4.72
N ASP A 92 14.65 5.35 3.54
CA ASP A 92 15.24 4.65 2.39
C ASP A 92 14.73 5.25 1.08
N ASP A 93 15.52 5.14 0.02
CA ASP A 93 15.15 5.58 -1.32
C ASP A 93 15.13 4.37 -2.27
N VAL A 94 13.94 3.81 -2.45
CA VAL A 94 13.77 2.53 -3.16
C VAL A 94 13.62 2.78 -4.66
N ILE A 95 14.50 2.13 -5.43
CA ILE A 95 14.46 2.13 -6.89
C ILE A 95 13.90 0.78 -7.37
N PHE A 96 12.75 0.84 -8.01
CA PHE A 96 12.03 -0.28 -8.60
C PHE A 96 11.84 -0.06 -10.10
N THR A 97 12.42 -0.93 -10.92
CA THR A 97 12.34 -0.84 -12.38
C THR A 97 11.53 -1.99 -12.98
N ASN A 98 11.24 -1.93 -14.27
CA ASN A 98 10.47 -2.99 -14.95
C ASN A 98 11.13 -4.39 -14.86
N ARG A 99 12.46 -4.46 -14.68
CA ARG A 99 13.15 -5.75 -14.47
C ARG A 99 12.69 -6.41 -13.16
N ASP A 100 12.42 -5.62 -12.12
CA ASP A 100 12.17 -6.09 -10.76
C ASP A 100 10.73 -6.63 -10.58
N ILE A 101 9.91 -6.57 -11.64
CA ILE A 101 8.57 -7.17 -11.69
C ILE A 101 8.67 -8.70 -11.61
N PHE A 102 9.62 -9.29 -12.35
CA PHE A 102 9.82 -10.74 -12.42
C PHE A 102 11.18 -11.13 -11.87
N TRP A 103 11.25 -12.32 -11.28
CA TRP A 103 12.47 -12.83 -10.70
C TRP A 103 13.39 -13.32 -11.81
N PRO A 104 14.71 -13.10 -11.72
CA PRO A 104 15.62 -13.62 -12.72
C PRO A 104 15.57 -15.15 -12.74
N ILE A 105 15.54 -15.69 -13.95
CA ILE A 105 15.85 -17.10 -14.15
C ILE A 105 17.34 -17.29 -13.91
N ARG A 106 17.74 -18.33 -13.18
CA ARG A 106 19.14 -18.56 -12.84
C ARG A 106 19.96 -18.84 -14.10
N ASN A 107 21.15 -18.26 -14.19
CA ASN A 107 22.05 -18.44 -15.34
C ASN A 107 22.38 -19.90 -15.65
N TYR A 108 22.43 -20.76 -14.62
CA TYR A 108 22.60 -22.20 -14.80
C TYR A 108 21.46 -22.81 -15.62
N ASP A 109 20.21 -22.47 -15.31
CA ASP A 109 19.02 -23.02 -15.97
C ASP A 109 18.98 -22.60 -17.45
N ILE A 110 19.42 -21.36 -17.75
CA ILE A 110 19.60 -20.84 -19.12
C ILE A 110 20.72 -21.59 -19.87
N SER A 111 21.82 -21.88 -19.18
CA SER A 111 22.95 -22.60 -19.77
C SER A 111 22.61 -24.06 -20.09
N VAL A 112 21.75 -24.68 -19.28
CA VAL A 112 21.30 -26.07 -19.47
C VAL A 112 20.29 -26.19 -20.63
N ASN A 113 19.39 -25.22 -20.78
CA ASN A 113 18.40 -25.21 -21.85
C ASN A 113 18.52 -23.95 -22.72
N PRO A 114 19.19 -24.02 -23.87
CA PRO A 114 19.36 -22.87 -24.77
C PRO A 114 18.06 -22.28 -25.32
N ASN A 115 16.93 -23.01 -25.26
CA ASN A 115 15.62 -22.50 -25.66
C ASN A 115 14.93 -21.68 -24.56
N LEU A 116 15.47 -21.65 -23.34
CA LEU A 116 14.95 -20.87 -22.23
C LEU A 116 15.42 -19.43 -22.33
N LEU A 117 14.48 -18.52 -22.57
CA LEU A 117 14.75 -17.08 -22.63
C LEU A 117 14.62 -16.45 -21.23
N GLN A 118 15.46 -15.46 -20.97
CA GLN A 118 15.44 -14.70 -19.71
C GLN A 118 14.25 -13.73 -19.67
N ASN A 119 13.84 -13.38 -18.45
CA ASN A 119 12.85 -12.35 -18.19
C ASN A 119 13.39 -10.95 -18.59
N LEU A 120 12.48 -10.05 -18.98
CA LEU A 120 12.86 -8.74 -19.51
C LEU A 120 13.68 -7.93 -18.49
N GLY A 121 14.87 -7.49 -18.89
CA GLY A 121 15.75 -6.63 -18.10
C GLY A 121 16.75 -7.35 -17.20
N TRP A 122 16.81 -8.68 -17.25
CA TRP A 122 17.79 -9.54 -16.57
C TRP A 122 18.78 -10.19 -17.54
#